data_AF-A0A7J2R9A4-F1
#
_entry.id   AF-A0A7J2R9A4-F1
#
_cell.length_a   1.000
_cell.length_b   1.000
_cell.length_c   1.000
_cell.angle_alpha   90.00
_cell.angle_beta   90.00
_cell.angle_gamma   90.00
#
_symmetry.space_group_name_H-M   'P 1'
#
loop_
_entity.id
_entity.type
_entity.pdbx_description
1 polymer ?
#
loop_
_entity_poly.entity_id
_entity_poly.type
_entity_poly.pdbx_seq_one_letter_code
_entity_poly.pdbx_strand_id
1 'polypeptide(L)'
;MRIIENRILEFLDKLHELSGNKVIVPKEKVIIAFERVYSELYYSDENYFPQLLDILNNLEKSSMIELPKTEENWDHNTLPQLPYWIKVKRSKRKSPPTPWKEFPWRKELLWASKLKNVRIMTFEILKNLNEYFKNHEKDDIQMPIKERSIQIFGEEKVLDRIVQRKWFKENLSLEILNCYKTHEPFPSKTFLGAKKDKVIIIENRDTFDSFCKVNASFESPYYKHIIYGSGERIKD
;
A
#
# COMPACT_ATOMS: atom_id res chain seq x y z
N MET A 1 -2.84 -9.15 41.83
CA MET A 1 -1.57 -9.32 41.09
C MET A 1 -1.72 -8.99 39.60
N ARG A 2 -2.58 -9.69 38.83
CA ARG A 2 -2.80 -9.44 37.39
C ARG A 2 -3.17 -8.00 36.98
N ILE A 3 -3.95 -7.29 37.79
CA ILE A 3 -4.42 -5.92 37.46
C ILE A 3 -3.27 -4.89 37.56
N ILE A 4 -2.38 -5.02 38.55
CA ILE A 4 -1.25 -4.11 38.76
C ILE A 4 -0.20 -4.30 37.65
N GLU A 5 0.11 -5.55 37.30
CA GLU A 5 1.01 -5.88 36.19
C GLU A 5 0.50 -5.33 34.85
N ASN A 6 -0.82 -5.37 34.62
CA ASN A 6 -1.42 -4.85 33.38
C ASN A 6 -1.27 -3.33 33.26
N ARG A 7 -1.46 -2.58 34.36
CA ARG A 7 -1.32 -1.11 34.36
C ARG A 7 0.12 -0.65 34.18
N ILE A 8 1.09 -1.39 34.72
CA ILE A 8 2.52 -1.12 34.51
C ILE A 8 2.89 -1.29 33.03
N LEU A 9 2.34 -2.31 32.36
CA LEU A 9 2.54 -2.52 30.92
C LEU A 9 1.85 -1.43 30.08
N GLU A 10 0.62 -1.04 30.43
CA GLU A 10 -0.09 0.07 29.78
C GLU A 10 0.67 1.40 29.92
N PHE A 11 1.25 1.65 31.09
CA PHE A 11 2.12 2.81 31.32
C PHE A 11 3.37 2.78 30.44
N LEU A 12 4.04 1.63 30.31
CA LEU A 12 5.18 1.45 29.43
C LEU A 12 4.80 1.67 27.95
N ASP A 13 3.63 1.21 27.52
CA ASP A 13 3.11 1.45 26.16
C ASP A 13 2.85 2.94 25.91
N LYS A 14 2.31 3.67 26.89
CA LYS A 14 2.12 5.13 26.79
C LYS A 14 3.44 5.90 26.76
N LEU A 15 4.44 5.45 27.51
CA LEU A 15 5.80 6.00 27.40
C LEU A 15 6.36 5.79 25.99
N HIS A 16 6.17 4.61 25.38
CA HIS A 16 6.58 4.32 24.00
C HIS A 16 5.83 5.15 22.95
N GLU A 17 4.53 5.41 23.16
CA GLU A 17 3.73 6.28 22.29
C GLU A 17 4.25 7.72 22.31
N LEU A 18 4.48 8.27 23.50
CA LEU A 18 4.90 9.66 23.70
C LEU A 18 6.39 9.91 23.40
N SER A 19 7.22 8.87 23.46
CA SER A 19 8.63 8.92 23.07
C SER A 19 8.82 8.97 21.55
N GLY A 20 7.90 8.37 20.79
CA GLY A 20 8.02 8.23 19.33
C GLY A 20 9.31 7.53 18.92
N ASN A 21 10.13 8.18 18.08
CA ASN A 21 11.46 7.68 17.67
C ASN A 21 12.59 8.00 18.67
N LYS A 22 12.33 8.79 19.72
CA LYS A 22 13.36 9.20 20.68
C LYS A 22 13.49 8.16 21.80
N VAL A 23 14.73 7.95 22.23
CA VAL A 23 15.10 6.99 23.29
C VAL A 23 14.98 7.63 24.69
N ILE A 24 15.02 8.97 24.78
CA ILE A 24 14.90 9.75 26.02
C ILE A 24 13.51 10.39 26.08
N VAL A 25 12.84 10.26 27.22
CA VAL A 25 11.51 10.81 27.52
C VAL A 25 11.64 11.83 28.65
N PRO A 26 11.36 13.12 28.41
CA PRO A 26 11.35 14.15 29.45
C PRO A 26 10.29 13.91 30.52
N LYS A 27 10.55 14.37 31.74
CA LYS A 27 9.68 14.25 32.93
C LYS A 27 8.23 14.66 32.66
N GLU A 28 8.01 15.73 31.91
CA GLU A 28 6.66 16.24 31.61
C GLU A 28 5.85 15.18 30.82
N LYS A 29 6.50 14.46 29.91
CA LYS A 29 5.87 13.37 29.17
C LYS A 29 5.67 12.12 30.01
N VAL A 30 6.56 11.87 30.96
CA VAL A 30 6.41 10.77 31.94
C VAL A 30 5.18 11.02 32.81
N ILE A 31 5.02 12.25 33.30
CA ILE A 31 3.85 12.70 34.07
C ILE A 31 2.57 12.53 33.23
N ILE A 32 2.55 13.02 31.98
CA ILE A 32 1.39 12.84 31.10
C ILE A 32 1.07 11.36 30.85
N ALA A 33 2.09 10.50 30.67
CA ALA A 33 1.88 9.07 30.51
C ALA A 33 1.26 8.45 31.77
N PHE A 34 1.71 8.91 32.94
CA PHE A 34 1.27 8.41 34.23
C PHE A 34 -0.18 8.80 34.51
N GLU A 35 -0.54 10.07 34.37
CA GLU A 35 -1.90 10.58 34.55
C GLU A 35 -2.92 9.88 33.62
N ARG A 36 -2.48 9.49 32.41
CA ARG A 36 -3.34 8.77 31.46
C ARG A 36 -3.66 7.34 31.87
N VAL A 37 -2.81 6.71 32.67
CA VAL A 37 -2.96 5.30 33.11
C VAL A 37 -3.44 5.22 34.55
N TYR A 38 -3.11 6.23 35.36
CA TYR A 38 -3.45 6.37 36.77
C TYR A 38 -4.31 7.62 36.99
N SER A 39 -5.43 7.70 36.27
CA SER A 39 -6.34 8.85 36.27
C SER A 39 -7.01 9.12 37.63
N GLU A 40 -6.98 8.15 38.54
CA GLU A 40 -7.46 8.29 39.91
C GLU A 40 -6.48 9.01 40.84
N LEU A 41 -5.22 9.17 40.43
CA LEU A 41 -4.20 9.88 41.17
C LEU A 41 -4.09 11.30 40.62
N TYR A 42 -4.38 12.27 41.47
CA TYR A 42 -4.22 13.68 41.13
C TYR A 42 -2.84 14.16 41.55
N TYR A 43 -2.29 15.12 40.81
CA TYR A 43 -1.00 15.75 41.14
C TYR A 43 -0.95 16.34 42.56
N SER A 44 -2.11 16.68 43.15
CA SER A 44 -2.25 17.17 44.52
C SER A 44 -2.27 16.07 45.59
N ASP A 45 -2.32 14.79 45.22
CA ASP A 45 -2.30 13.67 46.17
C ASP A 45 -0.89 13.50 46.73
N GLU A 46 -0.79 13.36 48.06
CA GLU A 46 0.49 13.12 48.76
C GLU A 46 1.19 11.85 48.25
N ASN A 47 0.45 10.89 47.69
CA ASN A 47 0.98 9.65 47.16
C ASN A 47 1.38 9.72 45.68
N TYR A 48 1.13 10.83 44.99
CA TYR A 48 1.36 10.94 43.54
C TYR A 48 2.83 10.70 43.16
N PHE A 49 3.75 11.50 43.73
CA PHE A 49 5.19 11.34 43.46
C PHE A 49 5.80 10.06 44.02
N PRO A 50 5.47 9.62 45.26
CA PRO A 50 5.92 8.32 45.77
C PRO A 50 5.53 7.15 44.86
N GLN A 51 4.29 7.10 44.38
CA GLN A 51 3.83 6.01 43.51
C GLN A 51 4.48 6.04 42.13
N LEU A 52 4.59 7.23 41.51
CA LEU A 52 5.28 7.37 40.23
C LEU A 52 6.73 6.91 40.34
N LEU A 53 7.45 7.33 41.39
CA LEU A 53 8.83 6.94 41.60
C LEU A 53 8.98 5.43 41.82
N ASP A 54 8.10 4.80 42.60
CA ASP A 54 8.13 3.35 42.82
C ASP A 54 7.93 2.57 41.50
N ILE A 55 6.97 3.00 40.66
CA ILE A 55 6.73 2.40 39.35
C ILE A 55 7.95 2.57 38.43
N LEU A 56 8.58 3.74 38.41
CA LEU A 56 9.82 3.96 37.65
C LEU A 56 10.95 3.05 38.13
N ASN A 57 11.14 2.92 39.44
CA ASN A 57 12.12 2.01 40.02
C ASN A 57 11.84 0.54 39.66
N ASN A 58 10.57 0.13 39.66
CA ASN A 58 10.17 -1.23 39.28
C ASN A 58 10.43 -1.50 37.79
N LEU A 59 10.21 -0.53 36.92
CA LEU A 59 10.54 -0.61 35.49
C LEU A 59 12.07 -0.65 35.25
N GLU A 60 12.86 0.09 36.02
CA GLU A 60 14.32 0.06 35.94
C GLU A 60 14.89 -1.28 36.41
N LYS A 61 14.41 -1.79 37.56
CA LYS A 61 14.76 -3.14 38.05
C LYS A 61 14.44 -4.22 37.01
N SER A 62 13.33 -4.05 36.28
CA SER A 62 12.92 -4.95 35.18
C SER A 62 13.66 -4.69 33.88
N SER A 63 14.65 -3.79 33.86
CA SER A 63 15.44 -3.39 32.68
C SER A 63 14.61 -2.85 31.52
N MET A 64 13.39 -2.37 31.76
CA MET A 64 12.52 -1.77 30.72
C MET A 64 12.85 -0.30 30.47
N ILE A 65 13.40 0.38 31.48
CA ILE A 65 13.91 1.75 31.39
C ILE A 65 15.31 1.86 32.02
N GLU A 66 15.96 3.00 31.85
CA GLU A 66 17.14 3.42 32.63
C GLU A 66 16.85 4.80 33.23
N LEU A 67 17.10 4.97 34.52
CA LEU A 67 17.02 6.26 35.21
C LEU A 67 18.36 6.99 35.12
N PRO A 68 18.37 8.33 35.27
CA PRO A 68 19.60 9.10 35.32
C PRO A 68 20.47 8.70 36.52
N LYS A 69 21.77 8.49 36.28
CA LYS A 69 22.72 8.06 37.32
C LYS A 69 23.25 9.19 38.19
N THR A 70 23.22 10.43 37.71
CA THR A 70 23.76 11.60 38.40
C THR A 70 22.63 12.41 39.02
N GLU A 71 22.85 12.89 40.25
CA GLU A 71 21.86 13.63 41.05
C GLU A 71 21.40 14.92 40.36
N GLU A 72 22.27 15.59 39.61
CA GLU A 72 21.93 16.80 38.82
C GLU A 72 20.78 16.61 37.82
N ASN A 73 20.50 15.36 37.43
CA ASN A 73 19.40 15.01 36.52
C ASN A 73 18.09 14.68 37.26
N TRP A 74 18.00 15.01 38.55
CA TRP A 74 16.82 14.83 39.38
C TRP A 74 16.23 16.17 39.82
N ASP A 75 14.91 16.23 39.90
CA ASP A 75 14.17 17.43 40.27
C ASP A 75 14.04 17.54 41.79
N HIS A 76 14.89 18.39 42.37
CA HIS A 76 14.90 18.72 43.79
C HIS A 76 13.65 19.47 44.28
N ASN A 77 12.78 19.96 43.39
CA ASN A 77 11.53 20.63 43.76
C ASN A 77 10.37 19.65 44.00
N THR A 78 10.59 18.35 43.78
CA THR A 78 9.62 17.29 44.05
C THR A 78 10.04 16.49 45.28
N LEU A 79 9.05 16.02 46.06
CA LEU A 79 9.28 15.17 47.22
C LEU A 79 8.41 13.91 47.11
N PRO A 80 8.98 12.70 46.88
CA PRO A 80 10.40 12.43 46.58
C PRO A 80 10.85 12.99 45.22
N GLN A 81 12.16 13.12 45.03
CA GLN A 81 12.75 13.64 43.80
C GLN A 81 12.41 12.75 42.60
N LEU A 82 11.98 13.34 41.50
CA LEU A 82 11.73 12.66 40.22
C LEU A 82 12.84 12.96 39.20
N PRO A 83 13.16 12.04 38.30
CA PRO A 83 14.14 12.29 37.25
C PRO A 83 13.62 13.30 36.21
N TYR A 84 14.48 14.20 35.72
CA TYR A 84 14.13 15.11 34.62
C TYR A 84 13.86 14.40 33.30
N TRP A 85 14.37 13.18 33.15
CA TRP A 85 14.14 12.34 31.99
C TRP A 85 14.36 10.87 32.34
N ILE A 86 13.75 9.97 31.58
CA ILE A 86 14.05 8.54 31.62
C ILE A 86 14.45 8.07 30.23
N LYS A 87 15.20 6.97 30.16
CA LYS A 87 15.53 6.32 28.89
C LYS A 87 14.72 5.05 28.76
N VAL A 88 13.83 4.98 27.78
CA VAL A 88 12.97 3.80 27.59
C VAL A 88 13.70 2.79 26.71
N LYS A 89 13.96 1.58 27.21
CA LYS A 89 14.58 0.53 26.40
C LYS A 89 13.54 0.02 25.42
N ARG A 90 13.86 0.12 24.13
CA ARG A 90 12.95 -0.36 23.08
C ARG A 90 12.80 -1.87 23.24
N SER A 91 11.59 -2.36 23.51
CA SER A 91 11.32 -3.78 23.27
C SER A 91 11.66 -4.04 21.80
N LYS A 92 12.33 -5.15 21.48
CA LYS A 92 12.50 -5.57 20.10
C LYS A 92 11.10 -5.69 19.52
N ARG A 93 10.63 -4.68 18.78
CA ARG A 93 9.36 -4.78 18.04
C ARG A 93 9.49 -6.08 17.26
N LYS A 94 8.62 -7.06 17.55
CA LYS A 94 8.52 -8.26 16.72
C LYS A 94 8.45 -7.73 15.29
N SER A 95 9.35 -8.18 14.41
CA SER A 95 9.35 -7.75 13.02
C SER A 95 7.91 -7.90 12.52
N PRO A 96 7.36 -6.90 11.80
CA PRO A 96 6.00 -7.02 11.29
C PRO A 96 5.89 -8.37 10.57
N PRO A 97 4.79 -9.10 10.78
CA PRO A 97 4.63 -10.41 10.16
C PRO A 97 4.85 -10.27 8.66
N THR A 98 5.69 -11.15 8.11
CA THR A 98 5.99 -11.21 6.67
C THR A 98 5.32 -12.43 6.05
N PRO A 99 3.97 -12.48 6.02
CA PRO A 99 3.24 -13.70 5.62
C PRO A 99 3.57 -14.14 4.19
N TRP A 100 3.94 -13.21 3.31
CA TRP A 100 4.35 -13.53 1.94
C TRP A 100 5.63 -14.37 1.85
N LYS A 101 6.47 -14.42 2.89
CA LYS A 101 7.68 -15.26 2.87
C LYS A 101 7.38 -16.73 3.09
N GLU A 102 6.34 -17.02 3.87
CA GLU A 102 5.92 -18.37 4.28
C GLU A 102 4.76 -18.90 3.41
N PHE A 103 4.15 -18.04 2.60
CA PHE A 103 3.06 -18.42 1.72
C PHE A 103 3.52 -19.46 0.68
N PRO A 104 2.74 -20.53 0.42
CA PRO A 104 3.12 -21.61 -0.49
C PRO A 104 2.95 -21.20 -1.96
N TRP A 105 3.91 -20.42 -2.47
CA TRP A 105 3.89 -19.92 -3.84
C TRP A 105 4.06 -21.04 -4.88
N ARG A 106 3.30 -20.93 -5.97
CA ARG A 106 3.50 -21.66 -7.22
C ARG A 106 4.85 -21.27 -7.85
N LYS A 107 5.37 -22.12 -8.74
CA LYS A 107 6.70 -21.95 -9.36
C LYS A 107 6.86 -20.60 -10.07
N GLU A 108 5.79 -20.12 -10.70
CA GLU A 108 5.70 -18.83 -11.41
C GLU A 108 5.83 -17.63 -10.46
N LEU A 109 5.57 -17.82 -9.16
CA LEU A 109 5.54 -16.78 -8.13
C LEU A 109 6.54 -16.99 -6.99
N LEU A 110 7.49 -17.95 -7.10
CA LEU A 110 8.47 -18.20 -6.03
C LEU A 110 9.28 -16.96 -5.65
N TRP A 111 9.50 -16.04 -6.59
CA TRP A 111 10.16 -14.76 -6.38
C TRP A 111 9.43 -13.85 -5.37
N ALA A 112 8.12 -14.03 -5.17
CA ALA A 112 7.32 -13.25 -4.21
C ALA A 112 7.82 -13.43 -2.76
N SER A 113 8.31 -14.63 -2.41
CA SER A 113 8.91 -14.90 -1.09
C SER A 113 10.18 -14.07 -0.82
N LYS A 114 10.86 -13.62 -1.87
CA LYS A 114 12.13 -12.86 -1.79
C LYS A 114 11.90 -11.34 -1.69
N LEU A 115 10.66 -10.87 -1.80
CA LEU A 115 10.34 -9.45 -1.68
C LEU A 115 10.61 -8.94 -0.26
N LYS A 116 11.33 -7.81 -0.16
CA LYS A 116 11.68 -7.20 1.14
C LYS A 116 10.48 -6.61 1.86
N ASN A 117 9.67 -5.83 1.14
CA ASN A 117 8.51 -5.13 1.69
C ASN A 117 7.31 -5.31 0.74
N VAL A 118 6.25 -5.93 1.24
CA VAL A 118 5.01 -6.15 0.48
C VAL A 118 3.86 -5.50 1.24
N ARG A 119 3.09 -4.64 0.55
CA ARG A 119 1.87 -4.07 1.12
C ARG A 119 0.77 -5.12 1.12
N ILE A 120 -0.19 -5.01 2.04
CA ILE A 120 -1.34 -5.93 2.15
C ILE A 120 -2.03 -6.11 0.78
N MET A 121 -2.35 -5.01 0.09
CA MET A 121 -2.96 -5.07 -1.24
C MET A 121 -2.12 -5.80 -2.29
N THR A 122 -0.79 -5.64 -2.25
CA THR A 122 0.11 -6.36 -3.15
C THR A 122 0.12 -7.86 -2.82
N PHE A 123 0.06 -8.20 -1.54
CA PHE A 123 -0.01 -9.61 -1.13
C PHE A 123 -1.31 -10.27 -1.58
N GLU A 124 -2.45 -9.60 -1.46
CA GLU A 124 -3.74 -10.08 -2.00
C GLU A 124 -3.69 -10.31 -3.51
N ILE A 125 -3.12 -9.36 -4.27
CA ILE A 125 -2.92 -9.50 -5.72
C ILE A 125 -2.08 -10.74 -6.04
N LEU A 126 -0.98 -10.96 -5.32
CA LEU A 126 -0.12 -12.12 -5.56
C LEU A 126 -0.83 -13.44 -5.22
N LYS A 127 -1.65 -13.48 -4.17
CA LYS A 127 -2.47 -14.66 -3.85
C LYS A 127 -3.47 -14.99 -4.96
N ASN A 128 -4.14 -13.99 -5.53
CA ASN A 128 -5.06 -14.20 -6.64
C ASN A 128 -4.33 -14.74 -7.88
N LEU A 129 -3.14 -14.20 -8.19
CA LEU A 129 -2.29 -14.75 -9.25
C LEU A 129 -1.86 -16.21 -8.95
N ASN A 130 -1.57 -16.53 -7.69
CA ASN A 130 -1.18 -17.87 -7.28
C ASN A 130 -2.31 -18.88 -7.48
N GLU A 131 -3.54 -18.55 -7.07
CA GLU A 131 -4.70 -19.39 -7.31
C GLU A 131 -5.03 -19.49 -8.81
N TYR A 132 -4.83 -18.42 -9.58
CA TYR A 132 -4.97 -18.48 -11.03
C TYR A 132 -4.02 -19.52 -11.64
N PHE A 133 -2.71 -19.44 -11.36
CA PHE A 133 -1.72 -20.41 -11.88
C PHE A 133 -1.95 -21.85 -11.41
N LYS A 134 -2.54 -22.02 -10.23
CA LYS A 134 -2.93 -23.35 -9.73
C LYS A 134 -4.06 -23.96 -10.55
N ASN A 135 -5.01 -23.16 -11.00
CA ASN A 135 -6.19 -23.64 -11.74
C ASN A 135 -6.00 -23.65 -13.26
N HIS A 136 -4.94 -23.01 -13.78
CA HIS A 136 -4.75 -22.75 -15.22
C HIS A 136 -3.35 -23.15 -15.69
N GLU A 137 -2.87 -24.36 -15.34
CA GLU A 137 -1.54 -24.85 -15.76
C GLU A 137 -1.37 -25.00 -17.28
N LYS A 138 -2.47 -25.11 -18.04
CA LYS A 138 -2.50 -25.33 -19.51
C LYS A 138 -3.61 -24.52 -20.19
N ASP A 139 -3.79 -23.27 -19.78
CA ASP A 139 -4.82 -22.44 -20.39
C ASP A 139 -4.33 -21.94 -21.75
N ASP A 140 -4.81 -22.55 -22.84
CA ASP A 140 -4.32 -22.25 -24.20
C ASP A 140 -5.02 -21.04 -24.84
N ILE A 141 -6.02 -20.45 -24.17
CA ILE A 141 -6.78 -19.33 -24.72
C ILE A 141 -6.14 -18.02 -24.31
N GLN A 142 -5.61 -17.28 -25.29
CA GLN A 142 -5.25 -15.88 -25.10
C GLN A 142 -6.49 -14.98 -25.10
N MET A 143 -6.55 -14.01 -24.18
CA MET A 143 -7.65 -13.06 -24.09
C MET A 143 -7.19 -11.62 -23.80
N PRO A 144 -8.02 -10.61 -24.07
CA PRO A 144 -7.74 -9.23 -23.71
C PRO A 144 -7.38 -9.07 -22.22
N ILE A 145 -6.41 -8.19 -21.93
CA ILE A 145 -5.91 -7.90 -20.57
C ILE A 145 -7.04 -7.59 -19.57
N LYS A 146 -8.09 -6.93 -20.03
CA LYS A 146 -9.25 -6.55 -19.21
C LYS A 146 -10.10 -7.77 -18.82
N GLU A 147 -10.32 -8.68 -19.75
CA GLU A 147 -11.03 -9.95 -19.49
C GLU A 147 -10.22 -10.84 -18.55
N ARG A 148 -8.91 -10.96 -18.79
CA ARG A 148 -8.02 -11.70 -17.87
C ARG A 148 -7.99 -11.08 -16.48
N SER A 149 -8.05 -9.75 -16.40
CA SER A 149 -8.10 -9.05 -15.11
C SER A 149 -9.39 -9.38 -14.34
N ILE A 150 -10.53 -9.44 -15.02
CA ILE A 150 -11.80 -9.85 -14.41
C ILE A 150 -11.71 -11.32 -13.94
N GLN A 151 -11.17 -12.21 -14.76
CA GLN A 151 -11.04 -13.63 -14.42
C GLN A 151 -10.16 -13.84 -13.17
N ILE A 152 -9.04 -13.12 -13.06
CA ILE A 152 -8.10 -13.28 -11.94
C ILE A 152 -8.56 -12.53 -10.69
N PHE A 153 -9.10 -11.32 -10.84
CA PHE A 153 -9.30 -10.38 -9.72
C PHE A 153 -10.76 -9.98 -9.48
N GLY A 154 -11.69 -10.29 -10.38
CA GLY A 154 -13.06 -9.77 -10.37
C GLY A 154 -13.16 -8.27 -10.70
N GLU A 155 -12.05 -7.63 -11.10
CA GLU A 155 -12.00 -6.19 -11.43
C GLU A 155 -11.19 -5.96 -12.71
N GLU A 156 -11.80 -5.24 -13.67
CA GLU A 156 -11.29 -5.01 -15.03
C GLU A 156 -9.91 -4.34 -15.08
N LYS A 157 -9.62 -3.42 -14.15
CA LYS A 157 -8.45 -2.52 -14.25
C LYS A 157 -7.26 -2.94 -13.40
N VAL A 158 -7.31 -4.09 -12.72
CA VAL A 158 -6.23 -4.51 -11.83
C VAL A 158 -4.95 -4.78 -12.64
N LEU A 159 -5.05 -5.57 -13.72
CA LEU A 159 -3.89 -5.86 -14.58
C LEU A 159 -3.27 -4.58 -15.15
N ASP A 160 -4.06 -3.66 -15.70
CA ASP A 160 -3.57 -2.37 -16.20
C ASP A 160 -2.76 -1.58 -15.16
N ARG A 161 -3.19 -1.62 -13.89
CA ARG A 161 -2.47 -0.95 -12.79
C ARG A 161 -1.21 -1.69 -12.36
N ILE A 162 -1.20 -3.03 -12.40
CA ILE A 162 -0.07 -3.82 -11.90
C ILE A 162 1.02 -4.07 -12.94
N VAL A 163 0.71 -4.09 -14.23
CA VAL A 163 1.70 -4.27 -15.32
C VAL A 163 2.73 -3.14 -15.35
N GLN A 164 2.40 -1.98 -14.78
CA GLN A 164 3.31 -0.86 -14.65
C GLN A 164 4.25 -0.98 -13.44
N ARG A 165 4.01 -1.92 -12.52
CA ARG A 165 4.80 -2.08 -11.29
C ARG A 165 6.10 -2.80 -11.59
N LYS A 166 7.16 -2.36 -10.92
CA LYS A 166 8.52 -2.92 -11.06
C LYS A 166 8.55 -4.43 -10.84
N TRP A 167 7.95 -4.91 -9.75
CA TRP A 167 7.91 -6.35 -9.45
C TRP A 167 7.21 -7.18 -10.53
N PHE A 168 6.22 -6.60 -11.21
CA PHE A 168 5.55 -7.28 -12.32
C PHE A 168 6.49 -7.35 -13.51
N LYS A 169 7.02 -6.21 -13.96
CA LYS A 169 7.94 -6.14 -15.12
C LYS A 169 9.18 -7.00 -14.99
N GLU A 170 9.68 -7.20 -13.77
CA GLU A 170 10.89 -7.99 -13.52
C GLU A 170 10.64 -9.50 -13.40
N ASN A 171 9.40 -9.94 -13.16
CA ASN A 171 9.13 -11.33 -12.79
C ASN A 171 7.94 -11.97 -13.51
N LEU A 172 7.14 -11.18 -14.22
CA LEU A 172 5.93 -11.61 -14.93
C LEU A 172 5.83 -10.89 -16.28
N SER A 173 4.98 -11.43 -17.16
CA SER A 173 4.63 -10.81 -18.42
C SER A 173 3.15 -11.08 -18.76
N LEU A 174 2.65 -10.40 -19.78
CA LEU A 174 1.31 -10.67 -20.28
C LEU A 174 1.24 -12.05 -20.96
N GLU A 175 2.33 -12.52 -21.58
CA GLU A 175 2.38 -13.85 -22.18
C GLU A 175 2.22 -14.94 -21.12
N ILE A 176 2.88 -14.82 -19.95
CA ILE A 176 2.73 -15.78 -18.85
C ILE A 176 1.28 -15.85 -18.35
N LEU A 177 0.54 -14.75 -18.45
CA LEU A 177 -0.88 -14.68 -18.09
C LEU A 177 -1.82 -15.00 -19.26
N ASN A 178 -1.29 -15.43 -20.41
CA ASN A 178 -2.04 -15.68 -21.65
C ASN A 178 -3.03 -14.54 -21.94
N CYS A 179 -2.51 -13.31 -21.95
CA CYS A 179 -3.29 -12.13 -22.28
C CYS A 179 -2.51 -11.12 -23.11
N TYR A 180 -3.23 -10.19 -23.74
CA TYR A 180 -2.66 -9.14 -24.60
C TYR A 180 -3.40 -7.82 -24.42
N LYS A 181 -2.74 -6.71 -24.78
CA LYS A 181 -3.40 -5.40 -24.79
C LYS A 181 -4.20 -5.23 -26.06
N THR A 182 -5.43 -4.75 -25.92
CA THR A 182 -6.25 -4.31 -27.05
C THR A 182 -6.09 -2.82 -27.26
N HIS A 183 -6.10 -2.38 -28.52
CA HIS A 183 -6.21 -0.98 -28.87
C HIS A 183 -7.68 -0.57 -28.97
N GLU A 184 -7.99 0.67 -28.63
CA GLU A 184 -9.34 1.20 -28.82
C GLU A 184 -9.65 1.29 -30.31
N PRO A 185 -10.83 0.84 -30.77
CA PRO A 185 -11.18 0.91 -32.19
C PRO A 185 -11.31 2.36 -32.67
N PHE A 186 -10.95 2.61 -33.93
CA PHE A 186 -11.11 3.92 -34.55
C PHE A 186 -12.56 4.16 -34.95
N PRO A 187 -13.14 5.34 -34.62
CA PRO A 187 -14.40 5.75 -35.23
C PRO A 187 -14.26 5.77 -36.75
N SER A 188 -15.22 5.16 -37.45
CA SER A 188 -15.19 5.09 -38.91
C SER A 188 -16.59 5.13 -39.50
N LYS A 189 -16.68 5.57 -40.77
CA LYS A 189 -17.89 5.45 -41.59
C LYS A 189 -17.60 4.61 -42.82
N THR A 190 -18.50 3.67 -43.09
CA THR A 190 -18.50 2.83 -44.29
C THR A 190 -19.57 3.33 -45.24
N PHE A 191 -19.20 3.55 -46.51
CA PHE A 191 -20.10 4.04 -47.56
C PHE A 191 -20.32 2.92 -48.59
N LEU A 192 -21.51 2.32 -48.54
CA LEU A 192 -21.94 1.30 -49.50
C LEU A 192 -22.15 1.95 -50.87
N GLY A 193 -21.86 1.21 -51.96
CA GLY A 193 -21.96 1.75 -53.32
C GLY A 193 -20.76 2.59 -53.78
N ALA A 194 -19.69 2.65 -52.98
CA ALA A 194 -18.43 3.22 -53.42
C ALA A 194 -17.84 2.39 -54.58
N LYS A 195 -17.50 3.05 -55.70
CA LYS A 195 -16.94 2.38 -56.90
C LYS A 195 -15.56 1.74 -56.66
N LYS A 196 -14.84 2.15 -55.61
CA LYS A 196 -13.50 1.67 -55.27
C LYS A 196 -13.40 1.35 -53.78
N ASP A 197 -12.63 0.33 -53.44
CA ASP A 197 -12.28 -0.04 -52.07
C ASP A 197 -11.21 0.89 -51.49
N LYS A 198 -11.46 2.21 -51.54
CA LYS A 198 -10.54 3.22 -51.03
C LYS A 198 -10.81 3.51 -49.56
N VAL A 199 -9.73 3.56 -48.78
CA VAL A 199 -9.75 3.93 -47.37
C VAL A 199 -8.94 5.21 -47.18
N ILE A 200 -9.43 6.12 -46.35
CA ILE A 200 -8.68 7.31 -45.92
C ILE A 200 -8.76 7.43 -44.39
N ILE A 201 -7.62 7.74 -43.78
CA ILE A 201 -7.51 8.07 -42.36
C ILE A 201 -7.35 9.58 -42.24
N ILE A 202 -8.17 10.20 -41.41
CA ILE A 202 -8.19 11.66 -41.19
C ILE A 202 -7.96 11.93 -39.71
N GLU A 203 -6.93 12.70 -39.38
CA GLU A 203 -6.56 13.00 -37.98
C GLU A 203 -7.33 14.16 -37.37
N ASN A 204 -7.74 15.13 -38.18
CA ASN A 204 -8.52 16.27 -37.73
C ASN A 204 -10.02 15.92 -37.68
N ARG A 205 -10.64 16.12 -36.52
CA ARG A 205 -12.05 15.74 -36.29
C ARG A 205 -13.02 16.47 -37.22
N ASP A 206 -12.81 17.76 -37.46
CA ASP A 206 -13.71 18.58 -38.27
C ASP A 206 -13.51 18.28 -39.76
N THR A 207 -12.28 17.97 -40.17
CA THR A 207 -11.98 17.41 -41.49
C THR A 207 -12.63 16.05 -41.67
N PHE A 208 -12.62 15.16 -40.66
CA PHE A 208 -13.31 13.87 -40.74
C PHE A 208 -14.82 14.04 -40.98
N ASP A 209 -15.46 14.94 -40.23
CA ASP A 209 -16.90 15.20 -40.38
C ASP A 209 -17.24 15.79 -41.76
N SER A 210 -16.51 16.82 -42.19
CA SER A 210 -16.72 17.45 -43.50
C SER A 210 -16.45 16.49 -44.66
N PHE A 211 -15.39 15.68 -44.60
CA PHE A 211 -15.11 14.65 -45.61
C PHE A 211 -16.21 13.59 -45.65
N CYS A 212 -16.73 13.15 -44.50
CA CYS A 212 -17.83 12.21 -44.48
C CYS A 212 -19.08 12.78 -45.17
N LYS A 213 -19.39 14.06 -44.95
CA LYS A 213 -20.54 14.72 -45.58
C LYS A 213 -20.36 14.84 -47.09
N VAL A 214 -19.20 15.29 -47.55
CA VAL A 214 -18.90 15.42 -48.98
C VAL A 214 -18.87 14.05 -49.67
N ASN A 215 -18.25 13.05 -49.05
CA ASN A 215 -18.18 11.70 -49.64
C ASN A 215 -19.57 11.05 -49.76
N ALA A 216 -20.49 11.37 -48.82
CA ALA A 216 -21.87 10.91 -48.86
C ALA A 216 -22.72 11.61 -49.93
N SER A 217 -22.35 12.81 -50.38
CA SER A 217 -23.14 13.56 -51.35
C SER A 217 -22.88 13.13 -52.80
N PHE A 218 -21.89 12.29 -53.06
CA PHE A 218 -21.68 11.70 -54.37
C PHE A 218 -22.65 10.55 -54.62
N GLU A 219 -23.22 10.48 -55.82
CA GLU A 219 -24.07 9.36 -56.26
C GLU A 219 -23.37 8.00 -56.12
N SER A 220 -22.06 7.98 -56.33
CA SER A 220 -21.19 6.88 -55.91
C SER A 220 -20.06 7.44 -55.04
N PRO A 221 -20.06 7.13 -53.73
CA PRO A 221 -19.02 7.58 -52.80
C PRO A 221 -17.61 7.21 -53.29
N TYR A 222 -16.65 8.12 -53.07
CA TYR A 222 -15.29 7.91 -53.57
C TYR A 222 -14.46 7.01 -52.66
N TYR A 223 -14.58 7.23 -51.34
CA TYR A 223 -13.97 6.40 -50.31
C TYR A 223 -15.01 5.44 -49.74
N LYS A 224 -14.68 4.15 -49.68
CA LYS A 224 -15.50 3.13 -49.03
C LYS A 224 -15.42 3.24 -47.52
N HIS A 225 -14.24 3.56 -46.98
CA HIS A 225 -14.07 3.79 -45.55
C HIS A 225 -13.37 5.12 -45.28
N ILE A 226 -13.93 5.89 -44.36
CA ILE A 226 -13.30 7.08 -43.79
C ILE A 226 -13.13 6.82 -42.30
N ILE A 227 -11.88 6.87 -41.83
CA ILE A 227 -11.50 6.51 -40.46
C ILE A 227 -10.96 7.76 -39.76
N TYR A 228 -11.40 8.00 -38.53
CA TYR A 228 -10.87 9.07 -37.69
C TYR A 228 -9.65 8.56 -36.90
N GLY A 229 -8.49 9.15 -37.18
CA GLY A 229 -7.19 8.67 -36.68
C GLY A 229 -6.76 9.21 -35.31
N SER A 230 -7.37 10.30 -34.80
CA SER A 230 -7.04 11.00 -33.53
C SER A 230 -5.56 10.88 -33.11
N GLY A 231 -4.76 11.92 -33.37
CA GLY A 231 -3.34 11.96 -32.98
C GLY A 231 -3.08 11.41 -31.57
N GLU A 232 -2.08 10.55 -31.46
CA GLU A 232 -1.70 9.69 -30.31
C GLU A 232 -2.39 8.33 -30.14
N ARG A 233 -3.47 8.01 -30.86
CA ARG A 233 -4.14 6.69 -30.73
C ARG A 233 -3.54 5.57 -31.60
N ILE A 234 -2.71 5.93 -32.58
CA ILE A 234 -1.91 5.00 -33.39
C ILE A 234 -0.50 4.97 -32.77
N LYS A 235 -0.18 3.93 -32.01
CA LYS A 235 1.17 3.64 -31.52
C LYS A 235 1.43 2.16 -31.76
N ASP A 236 2.51 1.86 -32.49
CA ASP A 236 3.04 0.51 -32.72
C ASP A 236 3.49 -0.15 -31.41
#